data_AF-A0A329SWN6-F1
#
_entry.id   AF-A0A329SWN6-F1
#
_cell.length_a   1.000
_cell.length_b   1.000
_cell.length_c   1.000
_cell.angle_alpha   90.00
_cell.angle_beta   90.00
_cell.angle_gamma   90.00
#
_symmetry.space_group_name_H-M   'P 1'
#
loop_
_entity.id
_entity.type
_entity.pdbx_description
1 polymer ?
#
loop_
_entity_poly.entity_id
_entity_poly.type
_entity_poly.pdbx_seq_one_letter_code
_entity_poly.pdbx_strand_id
1 'polypeptide(L)' 'MPLSEVDDELTRAMCKWRSTNLKAVKADMIAVATKLSLVIAEAMDIVFGDMYDGWTHDTVHFVAVYGLFVAGGQLR' A
#
# COMPACT_ATOMS: atom_id res chain seq x y z
N MET A 1 9.47 -7.48 16.93
CA MET A 1 9.64 -6.39 15.96
C MET A 1 11.00 -6.59 15.33
N PRO A 2 11.08 -6.90 14.02
CA PRO A 2 12.36 -6.97 13.31
C PRO A 2 13.12 -5.64 13.45
N LEU A 3 14.45 -5.69 13.46
CA LEU A 3 15.30 -4.51 13.65
C LEU A 3 15.06 -3.47 12.54
N SER A 4 14.77 -3.93 11.32
CA SER A 4 14.43 -3.08 10.18
C SER A 4 13.20 -2.19 10.40
N GLU A 5 12.22 -2.64 11.18
CA GLU A 5 11.06 -1.82 11.54
C GLU A 5 11.43 -0.75 12.59
N VAL A 6 12.43 -1.00 13.44
CA VAL A 6 12.88 -0.03 14.45
C VAL A 6 13.74 1.07 13.82
N ASP A 7 14.55 0.71 12.83
CA ASP A 7 15.44 1.62 12.12
C ASP A 7 14.71 2.51 11.10
N ASP A 8 13.56 2.07 10.59
CA ASP A 8 12.73 2.85 9.68
C ASP A 8 12.19 4.13 10.35
N GLU A 9 12.44 5.28 9.71
CA GLU A 9 12.14 6.58 10.30
C GLU A 9 10.64 6.82 10.51
N LEU A 10 9.82 6.32 9.58
CA LEU A 10 8.36 6.44 9.65
C LEU A 10 7.81 5.62 10.81
N THR A 11 8.28 4.39 10.94
CA THR A 11 7.89 3.48 12.03
C THR A 11 8.35 4.02 13.39
N ARG A 12 9.57 4.56 13.47
CA ARG A 12 10.07 5.25 14.67
C ARG A 12 9.26 6.50 15.01
N ALA A 13 8.77 7.23 14.02
CA ALA A 13 7.90 8.39 14.25
C ALA A 13 6.55 7.99 14.85
N MET A 14 5.99 6.84 14.45
CA MET A 14 4.74 6.32 15.03
C MET A 14 4.85 6.02 16.52
N CYS A 15 6.03 5.66 17.04
CA CYS A 15 6.24 5.45 18.48
C CYS A 15 5.93 6.69 19.34
N LYS A 16 5.93 7.89 18.75
CA LYS A 16 5.62 9.15 19.45
C LYS A 16 4.12 9.49 19.44
N TRP A 17 3.30 8.73 18.74
CA TRP A 17 1.87 9.00 18.63
C TRP A 17 1.14 8.67 19.93
N ARG A 18 -0.04 9.29 20.12
CA ARG A 18 -0.92 8.89 21.22
C ARG A 18 -1.39 7.46 20.98
N SER A 19 -1.51 6.69 22.06
CA SER A 19 -2.09 5.35 22.00
C SER A 19 -3.45 5.38 21.32
N THR A 20 -3.64 4.46 20.39
CA THR A 20 -4.88 4.26 19.64
C THR A 20 -5.27 2.79 19.72
N ASN A 21 -6.50 2.47 19.30
CA ASN A 21 -6.97 1.10 19.27
C ASN A 21 -6.92 0.52 17.85
N LEU A 22 -6.78 -0.80 17.76
CA LEU A 22 -6.68 -1.52 16.48
C LEU A 22 -7.87 -1.26 15.55
N LYS A 23 -9.09 -1.09 16.10
CA LYS A 23 -10.30 -0.86 15.29
C LYS A 23 -10.24 0.50 14.58
N ALA A 24 -9.78 1.53 15.29
CA ALA A 24 -9.60 2.86 14.73
C ALA A 24 -8.53 2.86 13.62
N VAL A 25 -7.36 2.27 13.87
CA VAL A 25 -6.30 2.15 12.86
C VAL A 25 -6.79 1.43 11.61
N LYS A 26 -7.52 0.31 11.78
CA LYS A 26 -8.08 -0.43 10.64
C LYS A 26 -9.09 0.41 9.86
N ALA A 27 -9.95 1.16 10.54
CA ALA A 27 -10.92 2.04 9.88
C ALA A 27 -10.22 3.15 9.09
N ASP A 28 -9.16 3.75 9.67
CA ASP A 28 -8.36 4.77 9.00
C ASP A 28 -7.65 4.21 7.77
N MET A 29 -7.05 3.02 7.85
CA MET A 29 -6.41 2.36 6.70
C MET A 29 -7.39 2.13 5.55
N ILE A 30 -8.62 1.69 5.85
CA ILE A 30 -9.68 1.52 4.84
C ILE A 30 -10.04 2.89 4.23
N ALA A 31 -10.22 3.91 5.05
CA ALA A 31 -10.57 5.25 4.57
C ALA A 31 -9.47 5.86 3.69
N VAL A 32 -8.20 5.67 4.07
CA VAL A 32 -7.04 6.09 3.27
C VAL A 32 -6.98 5.33 1.96
N ALA A 33 -7.15 4.00 1.97
CA ALA A 33 -7.17 3.20 0.75
C ALA A 33 -8.24 3.69 -0.24
N THR A 34 -9.48 3.91 0.24
CA THR A 34 -10.57 4.42 -0.60
C THR A 34 -10.25 5.80 -1.20
N LYS A 35 -9.71 6.72 -0.40
CA LYS A 35 -9.33 8.06 -0.89
C LYS A 35 -8.21 7.99 -1.91
N LEU A 36 -7.20 7.15 -1.66
CA LEU A 36 -6.07 6.97 -2.56
C LEU A 36 -6.52 6.37 -3.89
N SER A 37 -7.45 5.41 -3.88
CA SER A 37 -8.01 4.84 -5.10
C SER A 37 -8.68 5.88 -6.00
N LEU A 38 -9.37 6.88 -5.41
CA LEU A 38 -9.97 7.96 -6.19
C LEU A 38 -8.91 8.85 -6.85
N VAL A 39 -7.85 9.19 -6.11
CA VAL A 39 -6.73 9.97 -6.64
C VAL A 39 -6.00 9.22 -7.74
N ILE A 40 -5.79 7.91 -7.56
CA ILE A 40 -5.17 7.04 -8.57
C ILE A 40 -6.06 6.97 -9.80
N ALA A 41 -7.38 6.82 -9.66
CA ALA A 41 -8.30 6.78 -10.79
C ALA A 41 -8.34 8.08 -11.59
N GLU A 42 -8.15 9.24 -10.95
CA GLU A 42 -8.01 10.53 -11.64
C GLU A 42 -6.66 10.67 -12.34
N ALA A 43 -5.59 10.10 -11.77
CA ALA A 43 -4.24 10.17 -12.32
C ALA A 43 -3.97 9.11 -13.41
N MET A 44 -4.66 7.97 -13.37
CA MET A 44 -4.56 6.91 -14.36
C MET A 44 -5.20 7.37 -15.67
N ASP A 45 -4.38 7.39 -16.73
CA ASP A 45 -4.87 7.59 -18.09
C ASP A 45 -5.68 6.38 -18.57
N ILE A 46 -6.35 6.51 -19.73
CA ILE A 46 -7.18 5.47 -20.35
C ILE A 46 -6.40 4.16 -20.54
N VAL A 47 -5.06 4.24 -20.67
CA VAL A 47 -4.18 3.09 -20.84
C VAL A 47 -3.36 2.85 -19.57
N PHE A 48 -3.55 1.67 -18.98
CA PHE A 48 -2.71 1.14 -17.91
C PHE A 48 -2.31 -0.31 -18.24
N GLY A 49 -1.19 -0.76 -17.69
CA GLY A 49 -0.75 -2.15 -17.71
C GLY A 49 -1.13 -2.84 -16.41
N ASP A 50 -1.38 -4.13 -16.47
CA ASP A 50 -1.58 -4.98 -15.30
C ASP A 50 -0.47 -6.02 -15.24
N MET A 51 0.18 -6.14 -14.09
CA MET A 51 1.27 -7.07 -13.83
C MET A 51 0.92 -7.98 -12.66
N TYR A 52 1.21 -9.26 -12.81
CA TYR A 52 0.95 -10.27 -11.80
C TYR A 52 2.28 -10.83 -11.30
N ASP A 53 2.43 -10.96 -9.98
CA ASP A 53 3.49 -11.73 -9.36
C ASP A 53 2.88 -12.80 -8.45
N GLY A 54 3.31 -14.04 -8.60
CA GLY A 54 2.73 -15.19 -7.93
C GLY A 54 3.78 -15.97 -7.16
N TRP A 55 3.52 -16.27 -5.89
CA TRP A 55 4.38 -17.13 -5.09
C TRP A 55 3.58 -18.11 -4.25
N THR A 56 4.22 -19.20 -3.87
CA THR A 56 3.61 -20.25 -3.05
C THR A 56 4.37 -20.35 -1.75
N HIS A 57 3.65 -20.39 -0.64
CA HIS A 57 4.23 -20.77 0.64
C HIS A 57 3.42 -21.92 1.24
N ASP A 58 4.06 -23.09 1.33
CA ASP A 58 3.46 -24.34 1.77
C ASP A 58 2.20 -24.68 0.96
N THR A 59 1.02 -24.63 1.58
CA THR A 59 -0.27 -24.97 0.99
C THR A 59 -1.03 -23.75 0.44
N VAL A 60 -0.45 -22.54 0.53
CA VAL A 60 -1.10 -21.29 0.13
C VAL A 60 -0.39 -20.67 -1.07
N HIS A 61 -1.16 -20.40 -2.13
CA HIS A 61 -0.74 -19.62 -3.28
C HIS A 61 -1.17 -18.17 -3.12
N PHE A 62 -0.24 -17.24 -3.30
CA PHE A 62 -0.44 -15.80 -3.26
C PHE A 62 -0.26 -15.24 -4.67
N VAL A 63 -1.08 -14.25 -5.02
CA VAL A 63 -0.96 -13.49 -6.26
C VAL A 63 -1.05 -12.02 -5.92
N ALA A 64 0.02 -11.27 -6.19
CA ALA A 64 0.02 -9.83 -6.20
C ALA A 64 -0.42 -9.33 -7.59
N VAL A 65 -1.23 -8.28 -7.59
CA VAL A 65 -1.75 -7.61 -8.79
C VAL A 65 -1.28 -6.16 -8.73
N TYR A 66 -0.61 -5.69 -9.77
CA TYR A 66 -0.04 -4.35 -9.87
C TYR A 66 -0.61 -3.64 -11.09
N GLY A 67 -1.29 -2.51 -10.87
CA GLY A 67 -1.65 -1.59 -11.95
C GLY A 67 -0.51 -0.61 -12.20
N LEU A 68 0.08 -0.65 -13.39
CA LEU A 68 1.15 0.25 -13.82
C LEU A 68 0.60 1.29 -14.81
N PHE A 69 0.92 2.55 -14.62
CA PHE A 69 0.48 3.60 -15.53
C PHE A 69 1.52 4.72 -15.66
N VAL A 70 1.46 5.49 -16.74
CA VAL A 70 2.36 6.64 -16.93
C VAL A 70 1.65 7.90 -16.50
N ALA A 71 2.19 8.57 -15.47
CA ALA A 71 1.72 9.88 -15.03
C ALA A 71 2.86 10.90 -15.18
N GLY A 72 2.63 11.97 -15.95
CA GLY A 72 3.63 13.01 -16.17
C GLY A 72 4.93 12.53 -16.81
N GLY A 73 4.87 11.50 -17.67
CA GLY A 73 6.04 10.91 -18.34
C GLY A 73 6.87 9.96 -17.48
N GLN A 74 6.42 9.63 -16.26
CA GLN A 74 7.04 8.63 -15.40
C GLN A 74 6.11 7.44 -15.19
N LEU A 75 6.68 6.23 -15.19
CA LEU A 75 5.99 5.01 -14.78
C LEU A 75 5.70 5.07 -13.28
N ARG A 76 4.46 4.78 -12.89
CA ARG A 76 3.95 4.77 -11.52
C ARG A 76 3.30 3.44 -11.22
#